data_AF-A0A3D2RG96-F1
#
_entry.id   AF-A0A3D2RG96-F1
#
_cell.length_a   1.000
_cell.length_b   1.000
_cell.length_c   1.000
_cell.angle_alpha   90.00
_cell.angle_beta   90.00
_cell.angle_gamma   90.00
#
_symmetry.space_group_name_H-M   'P 1'
#
loop_
_entity.id
_entity.type
_entity.pdbx_description
1 polymer ?
#
loop_
_entity_poly.entity_id
_entity_poly.type
_entity_poly.pdbx_seq_one_letter_code
_entity_poly.pdbx_strand_id
1 'polypeptide(L)'
;FDTPAEGIREVTESKIDWQSVTTGDADGVVFDVEGSKETRIVFTTDILQRTVSLETLKVGPVTVDAGGVDMKVVFEMAPIGVGREARMKFKDDNAPKGTHPYWIRVTQTDGAKGWVSPFYVTVI
;
A
#
# COMPACT_ATOMS: atom_id res chain seq x y z
N PHE A 1 3.62 9.30 -9.45
CA PHE A 1 4.02 10.69 -9.76
C PHE A 1 3.58 10.96 -11.17
N ASP A 2 2.52 11.74 -11.29
CA ASP A 2 1.76 11.86 -12.53
C ASP A 2 2.06 13.18 -13.25
N THR A 3 2.65 14.15 -12.55
CA THR A 3 3.03 15.44 -13.09
C THR A 3 4.51 15.77 -12.86
N PRO A 4 5.13 16.65 -13.68
CA PRO A 4 6.50 17.12 -13.45
C PRO A 4 6.71 17.91 -12.15
N ALA A 5 5.62 18.31 -11.48
CA ALA A 5 5.67 19.01 -10.19
C ALA A 5 5.80 18.03 -9.00
N GLU A 6 5.67 16.74 -9.25
CA GLU A 6 5.75 15.67 -8.25
C GLU A 6 7.06 14.91 -8.40
N GLY A 7 7.46 14.21 -7.35
CA GLY A 7 8.66 13.38 -7.35
C GLY A 7 9.54 13.58 -6.14
N ILE A 8 10.62 12.79 -6.10
CA ILE A 8 11.66 12.85 -5.08
C ILE A 8 12.45 14.16 -5.26
N ARG A 9 12.62 14.88 -4.16
CA ARG A 9 13.34 16.16 -4.09
C ARG A 9 14.72 16.01 -3.44
N GLU A 10 14.83 15.16 -2.43
CA GLU A 10 16.07 14.91 -1.71
C GLU A 10 16.16 13.44 -1.29
N VAL A 11 17.36 12.88 -1.38
CA VAL A 11 17.70 11.57 -0.81
C VAL A 11 19.03 11.68 -0.06
N THR A 12 19.04 11.24 1.19
CA THR A 12 20.25 11.02 1.99
C THR A 12 20.25 9.59 2.53
N GLU A 13 21.28 9.23 3.28
CA GLU A 13 21.38 7.90 3.92
C GLU A 13 20.21 7.60 4.88
N SER A 14 19.54 8.61 5.42
CA SER A 14 18.49 8.43 6.44
C SER A 14 17.20 9.21 6.18
N LYS A 15 17.06 9.83 5.01
CA LYS A 15 15.94 10.71 4.68
C LYS A 15 15.59 10.66 3.20
N ILE A 16 14.30 10.63 2.90
CA ILE A 16 13.75 10.82 1.55
C ILE A 16 12.69 11.91 1.66
N ASP A 17 12.86 12.99 0.91
CA ASP A 17 11.82 14.01 0.73
C ASP A 17 11.25 13.90 -0.68
N TRP A 18 9.93 13.94 -0.80
CA TRP A 18 9.24 13.96 -2.07
C TRP A 18 8.00 14.86 -2.01
N GLN A 19 7.49 15.24 -3.17
CA GLN A 19 6.20 15.89 -3.32
C GLN A 19 5.27 15.01 -4.13
N SER A 20 4.01 14.94 -3.70
CA SER A 20 2.93 14.27 -4.42
C SER A 20 1.60 14.96 -4.14
N VAL A 21 0.64 14.78 -5.06
CA VAL A 21 -0.76 15.13 -4.90
C VAL A 21 -1.61 13.89 -5.21
N THR A 22 -2.13 13.23 -4.18
CA THR A 22 -3.03 12.09 -4.36
C THR A 22 -4.46 12.57 -4.56
N THR A 23 -5.09 12.27 -5.69
CA THR A 23 -6.55 12.47 -5.90
C THR A 23 -7.13 11.32 -6.70
N GLY A 24 -7.59 10.29 -5.98
CA GLY A 24 -8.17 9.08 -6.57
C GLY A 24 -7.15 8.01 -6.95
N ASP A 25 -5.88 8.26 -6.69
CA ASP A 25 -4.74 7.37 -6.92
C ASP A 25 -3.88 7.24 -5.65
N ALA A 26 -2.85 6.40 -5.72
CA ALA A 26 -1.92 6.18 -4.63
C ALA A 26 -0.51 6.54 -5.11
N ASP A 27 0.13 7.45 -4.38
CA ASP A 27 1.50 7.88 -4.63
C ASP A 27 2.35 7.70 -3.37
N GLY A 28 3.65 7.48 -3.58
CA GLY A 28 4.58 7.25 -2.50
C GLY A 28 5.98 6.92 -3.01
N VAL A 29 6.79 6.34 -2.14
CA VAL A 29 8.16 5.93 -2.45
C VAL A 29 8.40 4.49 -2.03
N VAL A 30 9.21 3.78 -2.81
CA VAL A 30 9.75 2.46 -2.46
C VAL A 30 11.24 2.65 -2.24
N PHE A 31 11.76 2.11 -1.13
CA PHE A 31 13.16 2.26 -0.76
C PHE A 31 13.64 1.05 0.05
N ASP A 32 14.93 0.79 -0.04
CA ASP A 32 15.61 -0.21 0.77
C ASP A 32 16.03 0.39 2.12
N VAL A 33 15.94 -0.41 3.18
CA VAL A 33 16.37 -0.01 4.53
C VAL A 33 17.35 -1.05 5.05
N GLU A 34 18.58 -0.61 5.32
CA GLU A 34 19.55 -1.37 6.08
C GLU A 34 19.38 -1.04 7.56
N GLY A 35 18.99 -2.03 8.37
CA GLY A 35 18.70 -1.78 9.78
C GLY A 35 18.26 -3.02 10.56
N SER A 36 18.16 -2.86 11.88
CA SER A 36 17.65 -3.91 12.76
C SER A 36 16.12 -3.88 12.81
N LYS A 37 15.51 -4.84 13.51
CA LYS A 37 14.05 -4.87 13.67
C LYS A 37 13.53 -3.64 14.44
N GLU A 38 14.38 -3.02 15.26
CA GLU A 38 14.13 -1.79 16.00
C GLU A 38 14.23 -0.52 15.15
N THR A 39 14.74 -0.60 13.91
CA THR A 39 14.79 0.53 12.99
C THR A 39 13.39 1.11 12.79
N ARG A 40 13.30 2.44 12.84
CA ARG A 40 12.06 3.20 12.76
C ARG A 40 12.03 4.05 11.50
N ILE A 41 10.90 4.02 10.81
CA ILE A 41 10.56 4.94 9.73
C ILE A 41 9.69 6.04 10.35
N VAL A 42 10.14 7.28 10.25
CA VAL A 42 9.36 8.47 10.65
C VAL A 42 8.83 9.11 9.39
N PHE A 43 7.51 9.19 9.29
CA PHE A 43 6.80 9.78 8.17
C PHE A 43 6.05 11.03 8.62
N THR A 44 6.23 12.11 7.88
CA THR A 44 5.64 13.42 8.21
C THR A 44 5.09 14.06 6.95
N THR A 45 3.89 14.61 7.06
CA THR A 45 3.20 15.45 6.07
C THR A 45 2.55 16.62 6.80
N ASP A 46 1.98 17.57 6.07
CA ASP A 46 1.17 18.64 6.66
C ASP A 46 -0.11 18.12 7.34
N ILE A 47 -0.52 16.89 7.03
CA ILE A 47 -1.78 16.29 7.50
C ILE A 47 -1.55 15.41 8.73
N LEU A 48 -0.48 14.61 8.73
CA LEU A 48 -0.17 13.68 9.81
C LEU A 48 1.31 13.41 9.98
N GLN A 49 1.65 12.92 11.17
CA GLN A 49 2.94 12.34 11.49
C GLN A 49 2.76 10.93 12.06
N ARG A 50 3.58 9.98 11.60
CA ARG A 50 3.57 8.60 12.09
C ARG A 50 4.97 8.02 12.16
N THR A 51 5.18 7.16 13.16
CA THR A 51 6.39 6.33 13.27
C THR A 51 6.00 4.86 13.25
N VAL A 52 6.66 4.06 12.42
CA VAL A 52 6.51 2.60 12.34
C VAL A 52 7.87 1.93 12.46
N SER A 53 7.94 0.72 13.00
CA SER A 53 9.18 -0.08 13.07
C SER A 53 9.20 -1.16 12.01
N LEU A 54 10.41 -1.58 11.60
CA LEU A 54 10.57 -2.72 10.70
C LEU A 54 10.01 -4.02 11.30
N GLU A 55 10.07 -4.20 12.63
CA GLU A 55 9.43 -5.34 13.30
C GLU A 55 7.92 -5.41 13.04
N THR A 56 7.23 -4.27 13.09
CA THR A 56 5.78 -4.21 12.82
C THR A 56 5.48 -4.50 11.36
N LEU A 57 6.26 -3.95 10.42
CA LEU A 57 6.03 -4.15 8.99
C LEU A 57 6.27 -5.61 8.55
N LYS A 58 7.12 -6.35 9.26
CA LYS A 58 7.31 -7.80 9.03
C LYS A 58 6.08 -8.64 9.39
N VAL A 59 5.22 -8.16 10.27
CA VAL A 59 3.96 -8.85 10.62
C VAL A 59 2.91 -8.58 9.55
N GLY A 60 2.87 -7.37 9.00
CA GLY A 60 1.95 -6.99 7.93
C GLY A 60 1.90 -5.48 7.71
N PRO A 61 1.05 -5.05 6.75
CA PRO A 61 0.90 -3.64 6.43
C PRO A 61 0.29 -2.86 7.60
N VAL A 62 0.77 -1.64 7.81
CA VAL A 62 0.19 -0.67 8.75
C VAL A 62 -0.55 0.39 7.94
N THR A 63 -1.87 0.45 8.10
CA THR A 63 -2.70 1.50 7.49
C THR A 63 -3.07 2.55 8.53
N VAL A 64 -2.90 3.81 8.17
CA VAL A 64 -3.23 4.98 9.00
C VAL A 64 -4.25 5.83 8.25
N ASP A 65 -5.39 6.07 8.88
CA ASP A 65 -6.40 7.02 8.39
C ASP A 65 -5.80 8.44 8.44
N ALA A 66 -5.90 9.16 7.33
CA ALA A 66 -5.35 10.50 7.18
C ALA A 66 -6.44 11.58 7.19
N GLY A 67 -7.66 11.24 7.60
CA GLY A 67 -8.85 12.06 7.40
C GLY A 67 -9.29 12.08 5.94
N GLY A 68 -9.97 13.16 5.53
CA GLY A 68 -10.46 13.29 4.16
C GLY A 68 -11.46 12.19 3.75
N VAL A 69 -11.71 12.04 2.45
CA VAL A 69 -12.55 10.96 1.91
C VAL A 69 -11.63 9.81 1.53
N ASP A 70 -11.67 8.73 2.31
CA ASP A 70 -10.88 7.50 2.12
C ASP A 70 -9.36 7.70 2.01
N MET A 71 -8.84 8.83 2.49
CA MET A 71 -7.42 9.15 2.44
C MET A 71 -6.68 8.42 3.56
N LYS A 72 -5.59 7.76 3.20
CA LYS A 72 -4.82 6.91 4.12
C LYS A 72 -3.37 6.83 3.69
N VAL A 73 -2.52 6.51 4.66
CA VAL A 73 -1.13 6.14 4.44
C VAL A 73 -0.95 4.68 4.76
N VAL A 74 -0.30 3.93 3.87
CA VAL A 74 0.00 2.52 4.05
C VAL A 74 1.51 2.33 4.08
N PHE A 75 2.00 1.73 5.15
CA PHE A 75 3.38 1.27 5.28
C PHE A 75 3.37 -0.24 5.11
N GLU A 76 4.11 -0.77 4.15
CA GLU A 76 4.17 -2.21 3.91
C GLU A 76 5.55 -2.64 3.40
N MET A 77 5.90 -3.91 3.64
CA MET A 77 7.05 -4.51 2.99
C MET A 77 6.75 -4.66 1.49
N ALA A 78 7.73 -4.37 0.64
CA ALA A 78 7.59 -4.61 -0.79
C ALA A 78 7.22 -6.08 -1.03
N PRO A 79 6.29 -6.36 -1.96
CA PRO A 79 5.92 -7.73 -2.27
C PRO A 79 7.13 -8.50 -2.81
N ILE A 80 7.32 -9.71 -2.30
CA ILE A 80 8.38 -10.62 -2.75
C ILE A 80 7.80 -11.65 -3.72
N GLY A 81 8.47 -11.86 -4.86
CA GLY A 81 8.03 -12.87 -5.82
C GLY A 81 8.82 -12.84 -7.13
N VAL A 82 9.09 -14.02 -7.67
CA VAL A 82 9.75 -14.20 -8.99
C VAL A 82 8.88 -15.00 -9.96
N GLY A 83 7.63 -15.26 -9.58
CA GLY A 83 6.70 -16.11 -10.31
C GLY A 83 5.93 -15.35 -11.39
N ARG A 84 5.61 -16.05 -12.49
CA ARG A 84 4.69 -15.56 -13.54
C ARG A 84 3.22 -15.88 -13.24
N GLU A 85 2.97 -16.65 -12.19
CA GLU A 85 1.64 -17.06 -11.75
C GLU A 85 1.45 -16.73 -10.26
N ALA A 86 0.26 -16.24 -9.92
CA ALA A 86 -0.20 -16.11 -8.55
C ALA A 86 -1.47 -16.95 -8.37
N ARG A 87 -1.55 -17.71 -7.28
CA ARG A 87 -2.73 -18.50 -6.93
C ARG A 87 -3.21 -18.08 -5.56
N MET A 88 -4.48 -17.72 -5.46
CA MET A 88 -5.11 -17.39 -4.18
C MET A 88 -6.40 -18.17 -4.00
N LYS A 89 -6.75 -18.42 -2.74
CA LYS A 89 -8.06 -18.89 -2.32
C LYS A 89 -8.53 -17.96 -1.21
N PHE A 90 -9.75 -17.48 -1.33
CA PHE A 90 -10.38 -16.62 -0.35
C PHE A 90 -11.77 -17.16 -0.05
N LYS A 91 -12.17 -17.07 1.22
CA LYS A 91 -13.51 -17.41 1.69
C LYS A 91 -14.01 -16.24 2.52
N ASP A 92 -15.17 -15.71 2.15
CA ASP A 92 -15.89 -14.75 2.98
C ASP A 92 -16.81 -15.49 3.95
N ASP A 93 -16.35 -15.69 5.19
CA ASP A 93 -17.12 -16.38 6.23
C ASP A 93 -18.34 -15.58 6.71
N ASN A 94 -18.43 -14.28 6.38
CA ASN A 94 -19.49 -13.38 6.84
C ASN A 94 -20.25 -12.73 5.67
N ALA A 95 -20.25 -13.36 4.49
CA ALA A 95 -20.90 -12.81 3.30
C ALA A 95 -22.40 -12.57 3.55
N PRO A 96 -22.90 -11.33 3.41
CA PRO A 96 -24.32 -11.04 3.61
C PRO A 96 -25.19 -11.73 2.55
N LYS A 97 -26.47 -11.96 2.84
CA LYS A 97 -27.43 -12.38 1.81
C LYS A 97 -27.52 -11.35 0.69
N GLY A 98 -27.70 -11.82 -0.55
CA GLY A 98 -27.80 -10.97 -1.73
C GLY A 98 -26.66 -11.19 -2.71
N THR A 99 -26.52 -10.27 -3.67
CA THR A 99 -25.54 -10.34 -4.75
C THR A 99 -24.46 -9.30 -4.55
N HIS A 100 -23.20 -9.75 -4.47
CA HIS A 100 -22.06 -8.90 -4.13
C HIS A 100 -20.98 -8.96 -5.21
N PRO A 101 -20.37 -7.82 -5.58
CA PRO A 101 -19.23 -7.81 -6.48
C PRO A 101 -17.95 -8.18 -5.74
N TYR A 102 -17.21 -9.13 -6.32
CA TYR A 102 -15.86 -9.50 -5.92
C TYR A 102 -14.88 -9.20 -7.05
N TRP A 103 -13.67 -8.84 -6.66
CA TRP A 103 -12.62 -8.40 -7.56
C TRP A 103 -11.30 -8.93 -7.01
N ILE A 104 -10.41 -9.32 -7.91
CA ILE A 104 -9.08 -9.81 -7.57
C ILE A 104 -8.08 -8.77 -8.04
N ARG A 105 -7.19 -8.37 -7.14
CA ARG A 105 -6.06 -7.50 -7.42
C ARG A 105 -4.77 -8.26 -7.16
N VAL A 106 -3.84 -8.20 -8.10
CA VAL A 106 -2.46 -8.61 -7.89
C VAL A 106 -1.59 -7.34 -7.86
N THR A 107 -0.81 -7.18 -6.81
CA THR A 107 0.27 -6.18 -6.76
C THR A 107 1.58 -6.86 -7.14
N GLN A 108 2.26 -6.34 -8.16
CA GLN A 108 3.55 -6.84 -8.63
C GLN A 108 4.70 -6.27 -7.78
N THR A 109 5.90 -6.82 -7.93
CA THR A 109 7.11 -6.42 -7.16
C THR A 109 7.50 -4.96 -7.33
N ASP A 110 7.12 -4.36 -8.45
CA ASP A 110 7.32 -2.94 -8.78
C ASP A 110 6.15 -2.04 -8.34
N GLY A 111 5.14 -2.60 -7.65
CA GLY A 111 3.95 -1.87 -7.19
C GLY A 111 2.84 -1.75 -8.24
N ALA A 112 3.05 -2.20 -9.47
CA ALA A 112 2.03 -2.22 -10.51
C ALA A 112 0.87 -3.15 -10.12
N LYS A 113 -0.35 -2.82 -10.57
CA LYS A 113 -1.57 -3.52 -10.15
C LYS A 113 -2.29 -4.09 -11.37
N GLY A 114 -2.48 -5.42 -11.36
CA GLY A 114 -3.38 -6.11 -12.27
C GLY A 114 -4.73 -6.35 -11.61
N TRP A 115 -5.82 -6.16 -12.36
CA TRP A 115 -7.18 -6.33 -11.86
C TRP A 115 -7.95 -7.31 -12.74
N VAL A 116 -8.75 -8.16 -12.09
CA VAL A 116 -9.82 -8.90 -12.76
C VAL A 116 -11.08 -8.04 -12.74
N SER A 117 -11.82 -8.03 -13.84
CA SER A 117 -13.16 -7.42 -13.89
C SER A 117 -14.03 -7.96 -12.75
N PRO A 118 -14.97 -7.16 -12.20
CA PRO A 118 -15.81 -7.62 -11.11
C PRO A 118 -16.60 -8.86 -11.55
N PHE A 119 -16.67 -9.85 -10.66
CA PHE A 119 -17.56 -10.98 -10.79
C PHE A 119 -18.54 -11.00 -9.62
N TYR A 120 -19.75 -11.48 -9.84
CA TYR A 120 -20.83 -11.40 -8.88
C TYR A 120 -21.09 -12.76 -8.24
N VAL A 121 -21.23 -12.77 -6.92
CA VAL A 121 -21.56 -13.96 -6.13
C VAL A 121 -22.86 -13.70 -5.39
N THR A 122 -23.81 -14.63 -5.50
CA THR A 122 -25.10 -14.57 -4.81
C THR A 122 -25.11 -15.53 -3.64
N VAL A 123 -25.34 -15.00 -2.43
CA VAL A 123 -25.53 -15.76 -1.19
C VAL A 123 -27.02 -15.85 -0.89
N ILE A 124 -27.53 -17.08 -0.80
CA ILE A 124 -28.94 -17.43 -0.56
C ILE A 124 -29.24 -17.64 0.93
#